data_AF-A0A4S4JVL1-F1
#
_entry.id   AF-A0A4S4JVL1-F1
#
_cell.length_a   1.000
_cell.length_b   1.000
_cell.length_c   1.000
_cell.angle_alpha   90.00
_cell.angle_beta   90.00
_cell.angle_gamma   90.00
#
_symmetry.space_group_name_H-M   'P 1'
#
loop_
_entity.id
_entity.type
_entity.pdbx_description
1 polymer ?
#
loop_
_entity_poly.entity_id
_entity_poly.type
_entity_poly.pdbx_seq_one_letter_code
_entity_poly.pdbx_strand_id
1 'polypeptide(L)'
;MEELELRKKNEEFIQRIKEQDPTFFDELKKGQTPEFFVLSCSDSRVSPSVITQMPLGHMFVHRNIANQVVTEDESFSASLYYALKHLKVKKIVIKGHTDCGGVKAAWLENDEQEL
;
A
#
# COMPACT_ATOMS: atom_id res chain seq x y z
N MET A 1 -21.03 -1.18 -6.76
CA MET A 1 -19.80 -1.02 -7.56
C MET A 1 -19.59 -2.35 -8.25
N GLU A 2 -19.88 -2.43 -9.54
CA GLU A 2 -19.81 -3.68 -10.31
C GLU A 2 -18.37 -3.91 -10.79
N GLU A 3 -17.95 -5.17 -10.96
CA GLU A 3 -16.60 -5.54 -11.44
C GLU A 3 -16.20 -4.78 -12.72
N LEU A 4 -17.18 -4.51 -13.59
CA LEU A 4 -17.01 -3.78 -14.84
C LEU A 4 -16.47 -2.35 -14.63
N GLU A 5 -16.85 -1.71 -13.51
CA GLU A 5 -16.41 -0.37 -13.18
C GLU A 5 -14.91 -0.31 -12.85
N LEU A 6 -14.38 -1.32 -12.15
CA LEU A 6 -12.96 -1.40 -11.80
C LEU A 6 -12.08 -1.53 -13.05
N ARG A 7 -12.50 -2.36 -14.01
CA ARG A 7 -11.78 -2.55 -15.29
C ARG A 7 -11.75 -1.24 -16.08
N LYS A 8 -12.91 -0.59 -16.22
CA LYS A 8 -13.02 0.71 -16.89
C LYS A 8 -12.13 1.77 -16.24
N LYS A 9 -12.12 1.86 -14.90
CA LYS A 9 -11.27 2.81 -14.17
C LYS A 9 -9.77 2.52 -14.35
N ASN A 10 -9.38 1.26 -14.46
CA ASN A 10 -8.00 0.89 -14.77
C ASN A 10 -7.61 1.30 -16.21
N GLU A 11 -8.49 1.10 -17.19
CA GLU A 11 -8.27 1.54 -18.58
C GLU A 11 -8.13 3.07 -18.66
N GLU A 12 -9.02 3.82 -18.02
CA GLU A 12 -8.95 5.28 -17.90
C GLU A 12 -7.64 5.73 -17.24
N PHE A 13 -7.21 5.04 -16.17
CA PHE A 13 -5.93 5.30 -15.51
C PHE A 13 -4.75 5.10 -16.45
N ILE A 14 -4.68 3.97 -17.16
CA ILE A 14 -3.60 3.66 -18.11
C ILE A 14 -3.52 4.75 -19.18
N GLN A 15 -4.66 5.12 -19.74
CA GLN A 15 -4.70 6.07 -20.85
C GLN A 15 -4.23 7.46 -20.42
N ARG A 16 -4.71 7.94 -19.27
CA ARG A 16 -4.26 9.22 -18.69
C ARG A 16 -2.75 9.25 -18.44
N ILE A 17 -2.16 8.16 -17.96
CA ILE A 17 -0.72 8.09 -17.72
C ILE A 17 0.06 8.10 -19.04
N LYS A 18 -0.39 7.37 -20.06
CA LYS A 18 0.24 7.38 -21.41
C LYS A 18 0.16 8.76 -22.08
N GLU A 19 -0.92 9.49 -21.88
CA GLU A 19 -1.08 10.86 -22.39
C GLU A 19 -0.09 11.83 -21.74
N GLN A 20 0.22 11.63 -20.45
CA GLN A 20 1.20 12.44 -19.72
C GLN A 20 2.65 12.04 -20.06
N ASP A 21 2.92 10.74 -20.12
CA ASP A 21 4.22 10.17 -20.46
C ASP A 21 4.04 8.84 -21.22
N PRO A 22 4.19 8.85 -22.56
CA PRO A 22 4.05 7.64 -23.38
C PRO A 22 5.07 6.56 -23.03
N THR A 23 6.21 6.91 -22.44
CA THR A 23 7.30 5.99 -22.11
C THR A 23 7.18 5.40 -20.71
N PHE A 24 6.29 5.94 -19.87
CA PHE A 24 6.16 5.58 -18.45
C PHE A 24 6.07 4.09 -18.19
N PHE A 25 5.17 3.39 -18.90
CA PHE A 25 4.98 1.95 -18.69
C PHE A 25 6.13 1.11 -19.23
N ASP A 26 6.85 1.59 -20.24
CA ASP A 26 8.01 0.87 -20.78
C ASP A 26 9.22 1.00 -19.85
N GLU A 27 9.40 2.15 -19.20
CA GLU A 27 10.36 2.29 -18.10
C GLU A 27 9.95 1.44 -16.89
N LEU A 28 8.67 1.48 -16.49
CA LEU A 28 8.18 0.72 -15.33
C LEU A 28 8.37 -0.80 -15.49
N LYS A 29 8.28 -1.34 -16.71
CA LYS A 29 8.53 -2.76 -16.99
C LYS A 29 9.99 -3.17 -16.81
N LYS A 30 10.95 -2.25 -16.90
CA LYS A 30 12.38 -2.57 -16.72
C LYS A 30 12.70 -2.95 -15.29
N GLY A 31 11.88 -2.53 -14.33
CA GLY A 31 11.99 -2.90 -12.93
C GLY A 31 11.47 -1.81 -12.00
N GLN A 32 11.55 -2.09 -10.70
CA GLN A 32 11.19 -1.15 -9.64
C GLN A 32 12.42 -0.79 -8.82
N THR A 33 12.53 0.48 -8.42
CA THR A 33 13.57 0.98 -7.52
C THR A 33 12.95 1.90 -6.46
N PRO A 34 12.05 1.37 -5.61
CA PRO A 34 11.37 2.20 -4.63
C PRO A 34 12.34 2.74 -3.58
N GLU A 35 12.16 3.99 -3.18
CA GLU A 35 12.98 4.59 -2.14
C GLU A 35 12.45 4.28 -0.72
N PHE A 36 11.17 3.92 -0.63
CA PHE A 36 10.47 3.74 0.64
C PHE A 36 9.84 2.35 0.73
N PHE A 37 10.04 1.70 1.89
CA PHE A 37 9.13 0.67 2.38
C PHE A 37 8.07 1.34 3.25
N VAL A 38 6.80 1.14 2.93
CA VAL A 38 5.68 1.73 3.67
C VAL A 38 4.79 0.64 4.23
N LEU A 39 4.76 0.52 5.56
CA LEU A 39 3.77 -0.27 6.28
C LEU A 39 2.59 0.62 6.63
N SER A 40 1.37 0.25 6.26
CA SER A 40 0.17 1.04 6.54
C SER A 40 -1.07 0.18 6.83
N CYS A 41 -2.12 0.79 7.40
CA CYS A 41 -3.34 0.07 7.70
C CYS A 41 -4.11 -0.33 6.43
N SER A 42 -4.77 -1.49 6.45
CA SER A 42 -5.69 -1.94 5.39
C SER A 42 -7.00 -1.11 5.29
N ASP A 43 -7.23 -0.17 6.21
CA ASP A 43 -8.34 0.78 6.15
C ASP A 43 -8.46 1.43 4.75
N SER A 44 -9.65 1.38 4.15
CA SER A 44 -9.88 1.81 2.77
C SER A 44 -9.66 3.31 2.53
N ARG A 45 -9.65 4.11 3.61
CA ARG A 45 -9.32 5.55 3.56
C ARG A 45 -7.80 5.80 3.50
N VAL A 46 -7.00 4.76 3.66
CA VAL A 46 -5.54 4.83 3.67
C VAL A 46 -4.99 4.17 2.40
N SER A 47 -4.53 4.99 1.46
CA SER A 47 -3.71 4.52 0.35
C SER A 47 -2.47 5.42 0.24
N PRO A 48 -1.30 4.98 0.75
CA PRO A 48 -0.12 5.83 0.83
C PRO A 48 0.24 6.48 -0.49
N SER A 49 0.38 5.68 -1.57
CA SER A 49 0.76 6.19 -2.89
C SER A 49 -0.24 7.19 -3.45
N VAL A 50 -1.54 6.98 -3.21
CA VAL A 50 -2.60 7.89 -3.68
C VAL A 50 -2.57 9.21 -2.90
N ILE A 51 -2.51 9.14 -1.56
CA ILE A 51 -2.55 10.32 -0.69
C ILE A 51 -1.31 11.20 -0.92
N THR A 52 -0.15 10.60 -1.17
CA THR A 52 1.09 11.34 -1.44
C THR A 52 1.28 11.68 -2.92
N GLN A 53 0.37 11.26 -3.80
CA GLN A 53 0.47 11.42 -5.26
C GLN A 53 1.81 10.91 -5.82
N MET A 54 2.35 9.83 -5.23
CA MET A 54 3.62 9.27 -5.69
C MET A 54 3.39 8.41 -6.93
N PRO A 55 4.28 8.48 -7.94
CA PRO A 55 4.18 7.63 -9.12
C PRO A 55 4.33 6.15 -8.77
N LEU A 56 3.84 5.28 -9.65
CA LEU A 56 4.07 3.83 -9.54
C LEU A 56 5.59 3.55 -9.47
N GLY A 57 5.96 2.51 -8.71
CA GLY A 57 7.36 2.08 -8.54
C GLY A 57 8.18 2.85 -7.49
N HIS A 58 7.65 3.94 -6.90
CA HIS A 58 8.39 4.74 -5.92
C HIS A 58 8.25 4.26 -4.46
N MET A 59 7.17 3.53 -4.15
CA MET A 59 6.93 2.96 -2.82
C MET A 59 6.72 1.44 -2.93
N PHE A 60 7.35 0.69 -2.05
CA PHE A 60 7.03 -0.72 -1.79
C PHE A 60 6.14 -0.79 -0.56
N VAL A 61 4.89 -1.21 -0.73
CA VAL A 61 3.85 -1.04 0.29
C VAL A 61 3.44 -2.39 0.86
N HIS A 62 3.45 -2.51 2.19
CA HIS A 62 2.81 -3.58 2.94
C HIS A 62 1.59 -3.03 3.67
N ARG A 63 0.47 -3.77 3.69
CA ARG A 63 -0.75 -3.37 4.40
C ARG A 63 -1.31 -4.52 5.22
N ASN A 64 -1.55 -4.28 6.50
CA ASN A 64 -2.27 -5.18 7.39
C ASN A 64 -3.21 -4.37 8.30
N ILE A 65 -4.11 -5.04 9.03
CA ILE A 65 -5.02 -4.35 9.95
C ILE A 65 -4.20 -3.69 11.04
N ALA A 66 -4.44 -2.40 11.27
CA ALA A 66 -3.74 -1.60 12.29
C ALA A 66 -2.20 -1.55 12.15
N ASN A 67 -1.65 -1.68 10.93
CA ASN A 67 -0.23 -1.45 10.61
C ASN A 67 0.74 -2.13 11.62
N GLN A 68 0.48 -3.39 11.90
CA GLN A 68 1.16 -4.20 12.90
C GLN A 68 2.56 -4.61 12.44
N VAL A 69 3.50 -4.65 13.40
CA VAL A 69 4.86 -5.16 13.24
C VAL A 69 4.99 -6.33 14.20
N VAL A 70 4.80 -7.55 13.69
CA VAL A 70 4.88 -8.79 14.46
C VAL A 70 6.01 -9.63 13.89
N THR A 71 6.93 -10.08 14.74
CA THR A 71 8.12 -10.83 14.30
C THR A 71 7.78 -12.19 13.71
N GLU A 72 6.68 -12.79 14.16
CA GLU A 72 6.16 -14.08 13.70
C GLU A 72 5.26 -13.96 12.47
N ASP A 73 4.90 -12.73 12.05
CA ASP A 73 4.17 -12.52 10.80
C ASP A 73 5.11 -12.69 9.61
N GLU A 74 5.04 -13.86 8.98
CA GLU A 74 5.83 -14.19 7.79
C GLU A 74 5.52 -13.27 6.60
N SER A 75 4.30 -12.75 6.48
CA SER A 75 3.92 -11.84 5.40
C SER A 75 4.63 -10.49 5.55
N PHE A 76 4.58 -9.93 6.76
CA PHE A 76 5.34 -8.71 7.07
C PHE A 76 6.84 -8.95 6.90
N SER A 77 7.37 -10.00 7.52
CA SER A 77 8.80 -10.33 7.51
C SER A 77 9.34 -10.56 6.10
N ALA A 78 8.64 -11.31 5.25
CA ALA A 78 9.03 -11.53 3.85
C ALA A 78 9.03 -10.22 3.06
N SER A 79 8.01 -9.37 3.22
CA SER A 79 7.93 -8.10 2.52
C SER A 79 9.04 -7.12 2.95
N LEU A 80 9.35 -7.04 4.24
CA LEU A 80 10.41 -6.21 4.79
C LEU A 80 11.77 -6.72 4.33
N TYR A 81 12.00 -8.03 4.40
CA TYR A 81 13.24 -8.65 3.92
C TYR A 81 13.47 -8.33 2.44
N TYR A 82 12.43 -8.45 1.61
CA TYR A 82 12.53 -8.16 0.19
C TYR A 82 12.86 -6.68 -0.07
N ALA A 83 12.17 -5.77 0.63
CA ALA A 83 12.42 -4.34 0.53
C ALA A 83 13.87 -3.98 0.90
N LEU A 84 14.41 -4.59 1.96
CA LEU A 84 15.76 -4.32 2.43
C LEU A 84 16.85 -4.97 1.58
N LYS A 85 16.70 -6.25 1.25
CA LYS A 85 17.76 -7.04 0.61
C LYS A 85 17.75 -6.98 -0.90
N HIS A 86 16.57 -6.98 -1.51
CA HIS A 86 16.43 -7.00 -2.96
C HIS A 86 16.22 -5.59 -3.52
N LEU A 87 15.36 -4.78 -2.90
CA LEU A 87 15.06 -3.43 -3.41
C LEU A 87 15.97 -2.35 -2.83
N LYS A 88 16.66 -2.63 -1.71
CA LYS A 88 17.57 -1.69 -1.02
C LYS A 88 16.90 -0.33 -0.77
N VAL A 89 15.65 -0.37 -0.28
CA VAL A 89 14.92 0.84 0.09
C VAL A 89 15.75 1.70 1.05
N LYS A 90 15.64 3.03 0.90
CA LYS A 90 16.42 3.98 1.70
C LYS A 90 15.76 4.27 3.04
N LYS A 91 14.44 4.13 3.12
CA LYS A 91 13.65 4.52 4.30
C LYS A 91 12.53 3.51 4.56
N ILE A 92 12.25 3.28 5.84
CA ILE A 92 11.08 2.53 6.32
C ILE A 92 10.13 3.53 6.97
N VAL A 93 8.84 3.44 6.61
CA VAL A 93 7.78 4.28 7.16
C VAL A 93 6.68 3.38 7.71
N ILE A 94 6.38 3.52 9.01
CA ILE A 94 5.19 2.94 9.63
C ILE A 94 4.14 4.04 9.72
N LYS A 95 3.06 3.91 8.94
CA LYS A 95 2.02 4.92 8.80
C LYS A 95 0.74 4.48 9.50
N GLY A 96 0.51 5.01 10.69
CA GLY A 96 -0.78 4.98 11.37
C GLY A 96 -1.83 5.90 10.71
N HIS A 97 -3.02 5.91 11.28
CA HIS A 97 -4.08 6.87 10.94
C HIS A 97 -5.05 7.06 12.11
N THR A 98 -5.71 8.22 12.13
CA THR A 98 -6.78 8.50 13.09
C THR A 98 -7.99 7.59 12.83
N ASP A 99 -8.78 7.34 13.88
CA ASP A 99 -9.99 6.52 13.81
C ASP A 99 -9.77 5.14 13.18
N CYS A 100 -8.66 4.50 13.51
CA CYS A 100 -8.36 3.15 13.05
C CYS A 100 -9.33 2.13 13.65
N GLY A 101 -10.11 1.47 12.79
CA GLY A 101 -11.06 0.44 13.21
C GLY A 101 -10.40 -0.72 13.97
N GLY A 102 -9.21 -1.17 13.52
CA GLY A 102 -8.48 -2.24 14.21
C GLY A 102 -7.99 -1.83 15.60
N VAL A 103 -7.55 -0.58 15.78
CA VAL A 103 -7.15 -0.07 17.11
C VAL A 103 -8.37 0.10 18.01
N LYS A 104 -9.49 0.60 17.48
CA LYS A 104 -10.74 0.74 18.24
C LYS A 104 -11.27 -0.61 18.72
N ALA A 105 -11.27 -1.62 17.85
CA ALA A 105 -11.70 -2.97 18.21
C ALA A 105 -10.85 -3.55 19.35
N ALA A 106 -9.52 -3.38 19.28
CA ALA A 106 -8.61 -3.81 20.35
C ALA A 106 -8.81 -3.05 21.68
N TRP A 107 -9.25 -1.79 21.61
CA TRP A 107 -9.50 -0.96 22.80
C TRP A 107 -10.84 -1.26 23.48
N LEU A 108 -11.87 -1.65 22.72
CA LEU A 108 -13.25 -1.82 23.21
C LEU A 108 -13.59 -3.27 23.62
N GLU A 109 -12.59 -4.08 24.00
CA GLU A 109 -12.74 -5.46 24.52
C GLU A 109 -13.63 -6.42 23.71
N ASN A 110 -13.74 -6.26 22.38
CA ASN A 110 -14.54 -7.17 21.52
C ASN A 110 -15.93 -7.50 22.11
N ASP A 111 -16.72 -6.51 22.52
CA ASP A 111 -18.15 -6.73 22.75
C ASP A 111 -18.79 -7.00 21.36
N GLU A 112 -18.65 -8.23 20.87
CA GLU A 112 -19.12 -8.73 19.57
C GLU A 112 -20.65 -8.64 19.43
N GLN A 113 -21.36 -8.16 20.46
CA GLN A 113 -22.81 -8.00 20.46
C GLN A 113 -23.30 -6.80 19.63
N GLU A 114 -22.42 -5.89 19.21
CA GLU A 114 -22.80 -4.70 18.41
C GLU A 114 -22.10 -4.60 17.03
N LEU A 115 -21.51 -5.67 16.51
CA LEU A 115 -21.01 -5.73 15.13
C LEU A 115 -22.00 -6.39 14.16
#